data_AF-A0A4P7C288-F1
#
_entry.id   AF-A0A4P7C288-F1
#
_cell.length_a   1.000
_cell.length_b   1.000
_cell.length_c   1.000
_cell.angle_alpha   90.00
_cell.angle_beta   90.00
_cell.angle_gamma   90.00
#
_symmetry.space_group_name_H-M   'P 1'
#
loop_
_entity.id
_entity.type
_entity.pdbx_description
1 polymer ?
#
loop_
_entity_poly.entity_id
_entity_poly.type
_entity_poly.pdbx_seq_one_letter_code
_entity_poly.pdbx_strand_id
1 'polypeptide(L)'
;MDVFKCSVRLSDGKVVTCDGIAYEGKLWLVPLWLRHPRNLVVLPERIIRFDSFPHQKTEGGDLDYQSIQLPIPKSALRGEVPEGIEYIDHPQNIQVPVHLLRR
;
A
#
# COMPACT_ATOMS: atom_id res chain seq x y z
N MET A 1 -8.26 -8.33 9.18
CA MET A 1 -7.52 -7.77 8.04
C MET A 1 -6.47 -6.86 8.63
N ASP A 2 -5.21 -7.14 8.35
CA ASP A 2 -4.10 -6.45 9.00
C ASP A 2 -3.65 -5.27 8.15
N VAL A 3 -3.54 -4.11 8.77
CA VAL A 3 -2.98 -2.90 8.18
C VAL A 3 -1.61 -2.67 8.78
N PHE A 4 -0.65 -2.41 7.92
CA PHE A 4 0.74 -2.21 8.28
C PHE A 4 1.31 -0.97 7.60
N LYS A 5 2.44 -0.46 8.09
CA LYS A 5 3.14 0.72 7.60
C LYS A 5 4.35 0.32 6.76
N CYS A 6 4.48 0.95 5.61
CA CYS A 6 5.48 0.66 4.61
C CYS A 6 6.35 1.90 4.32
N SER A 7 7.65 1.69 4.11
CA SER A 7 8.52 2.65 3.43
C SER A 7 9.01 2.07 2.11
N VAL A 8 8.75 2.79 1.02
CA VAL A 8 8.92 2.31 -0.36
C VAL A 8 9.82 3.23 -1.13
N ARG A 9 10.91 2.69 -1.68
CA ARG A 9 11.76 3.35 -2.66
C ARG A 9 11.22 3.08 -4.06
N LEU A 10 11.00 4.15 -4.81
CA LEU A 10 10.46 4.17 -6.16
C LEU A 10 11.56 4.31 -7.20
N SER A 11 11.26 4.04 -8.47
CA SER A 11 12.24 4.08 -9.56
C SER A 11 12.75 5.49 -9.87
N ASP A 12 11.99 6.53 -9.52
CA ASP A 12 12.41 7.94 -9.62
C ASP A 12 13.28 8.39 -8.43
N GLY A 13 13.74 7.44 -7.61
CA GLY A 13 14.61 7.67 -6.45
C GLY A 13 13.89 8.17 -5.20
N LYS A 14 12.59 8.47 -5.27
CA LYS A 14 11.82 8.96 -4.12
C LYS A 14 11.52 7.83 -3.15
N VAL A 15 11.47 8.19 -1.86
CA VAL A 15 10.96 7.32 -0.80
C VAL A 15 9.62 7.87 -0.34
N VAL A 16 8.63 6.99 -0.23
CA VAL A 16 7.30 7.33 0.26
C VAL A 16 6.92 6.39 1.41
N THR A 17 6.15 6.91 2.35
CA THR A 17 5.51 6.11 3.39
C THR A 17 4.03 5.98 3.08
N CYS A 18 3.51 4.77 3.15
CA CYS A 18 2.09 4.49 2.97
C CYS A 18 1.65 3.31 3.84
N ASP A 19 0.34 3.10 3.92
CA ASP A 19 -0.19 1.86 4.49
C ASP A 19 -0.01 0.71 3.50
N GLY A 20 -0.05 -0.50 4.03
CA GLY A 20 -0.18 -1.72 3.26
C GLY A 20 -1.12 -2.68 3.97
N ILE A 21 -1.55 -3.70 3.23
CA ILE A 21 -2.51 -4.69 3.68
C ILE A 21 -2.11 -6.09 3.22
N ALA A 22 -2.50 -7.09 4.02
CA ALA A 22 -2.51 -8.48 3.59
C ALA A 22 -3.89 -8.79 2.99
N TYR A 23 -3.93 -9.21 1.72
CA TYR A 23 -5.17 -9.53 1.01
C TYR A 23 -4.91 -10.68 0.03
N GLU A 24 -5.76 -11.71 0.08
CA GLU A 24 -5.65 -12.93 -0.74
C GLU A 24 -4.27 -13.60 -0.70
N GLY A 25 -3.67 -13.66 0.50
CA GLY A 25 -2.35 -14.28 0.71
C GLY A 25 -1.16 -13.49 0.18
N LYS A 26 -1.39 -12.26 -0.31
CA LYS A 26 -0.37 -11.35 -0.85
C LYS A 26 -0.26 -10.08 -0.03
N LEU A 27 0.87 -9.39 -0.14
CA LEU A 27 1.12 -8.08 0.47
C LEU A 27 0.99 -6.96 -0.55
N TRP A 28 0.19 -5.97 -0.19
CA TRP A 28 -0.15 -4.85 -1.05
C TRP A 28 0.12 -3.53 -0.37
N LEU A 29 0.60 -2.56 -1.12
CA LEU A 29 0.63 -1.15 -0.73
C LEU A 29 -0.74 -0.52 -0.98
N VAL A 30 -1.13 0.42 -0.13
CA VAL A 30 -2.31 1.25 -0.28
C VAL A 30 -1.86 2.72 -0.37
N PRO A 31 -1.63 3.26 -1.58
CA PRO A 31 -1.15 4.62 -1.73
C PRO A 31 -2.15 5.69 -1.26
N LEU A 32 -3.45 5.40 -1.36
CA LEU A 32 -4.51 6.30 -0.92
C LEU A 32 -5.72 5.53 -0.38
N TRP A 33 -6.26 6.03 0.74
CA TRP A 33 -7.54 5.62 1.29
C TRP A 33 -8.64 6.63 0.93
N LEU A 34 -9.69 6.16 0.27
CA LEU A 34 -10.94 6.87 0.07
C LEU A 34 -11.73 6.86 1.38
N ARG A 35 -11.98 8.07 1.91
CA ARG A 35 -12.75 8.27 3.14
C ARG A 35 -14.10 8.90 2.81
N HIS A 36 -15.16 8.34 3.35
CA HIS A 36 -16.47 8.98 3.35
C HIS A 36 -16.75 9.54 4.76
N PRO A 37 -17.13 10.83 4.90
CA PRO A 37 -17.29 11.46 6.21
C PRO A 37 -18.27 10.77 7.16
N ARG A 38 -19.23 10.01 6.60
CA ARG A 38 -20.29 9.32 7.36
C ARG A 38 -19.99 7.84 7.62
N ASN A 39 -18.91 7.29 7.07
CA ASN A 39 -18.58 5.88 7.19
C ASN A 39 -17.44 5.68 8.19
N LEU A 40 -17.56 4.64 9.02
CA LEU A 40 -16.48 4.22 9.93
C LEU A 40 -15.43 3.34 9.24
N VAL A 41 -15.56 3.17 7.93
CA VAL A 41 -14.66 2.40 7.08
C VAL A 41 -14.06 3.28 5.99
N VAL A 42 -12.86 2.91 5.56
CA VAL A 42 -12.18 3.44 4.39
C VAL A 42 -12.04 2.35 3.34
N LEU A 43 -11.93 2.77 2.09
CA LEU A 43 -11.68 1.90 0.95
C LEU A 43 -10.35 2.30 0.32
N PRO A 44 -9.52 1.38 -0.15
CA PRO A 44 -8.34 1.77 -0.91
C PRO A 44 -8.78 2.32 -2.30
N GLU A 45 -8.16 3.40 -2.76
CA GLU A 45 -8.32 3.85 -4.15
C GLU A 45 -7.70 2.81 -5.10
N ARG A 46 -6.52 2.32 -4.73
CA ARG A 46 -5.71 1.35 -5.45
C ARG A 46 -4.92 0.53 -4.45
N ILE A 47 -4.65 -0.73 -4.80
CA ILE A 47 -3.66 -1.55 -4.13
C ILE A 47 -2.60 -2.02 -5.12
N ILE A 48 -1.32 -1.97 -4.73
CA ILE A 48 -0.19 -2.34 -5.59
C ILE A 48 0.60 -3.44 -4.89
N ARG A 49 0.74 -4.59 -5.53
CA ARG A 49 1.43 -5.73 -4.92
C ARG A 49 2.93 -5.45 -4.82
N PHE A 50 3.53 -5.76 -3.67
CA PHE A 50 4.96 -5.52 -3.48
C PHE A 50 5.77 -6.76 -3.02
N ASP A 51 5.12 -7.83 -2.58
CA ASP A 51 5.81 -9.02 -2.04
C ASP A 51 6.62 -9.82 -3.08
N SER A 52 6.47 -9.51 -4.37
CA SER A 52 7.32 -10.03 -5.45
C SER A 52 8.62 -9.25 -5.62
N PHE A 53 8.81 -8.15 -4.91
CA PHE A 53 10.00 -7.29 -5.00
C PHE A 53 10.81 -7.33 -3.70
N PRO A 54 12.09 -6.90 -3.71
CA PRO A 54 12.87 -6.80 -2.48
C PRO A 54 12.14 -5.98 -1.43
N HIS A 55 11.97 -6.55 -0.23
CA HIS A 55 11.35 -5.92 0.92
C HIS A 55 11.91 -6.56 2.20
N GLN A 56 11.79 -5.84 3.32
CA GLN A 56 12.20 -6.33 4.63
C GLN A 56 11.09 -6.08 5.64
N LYS A 57 10.69 -7.12 6.36
CA LYS A 57 9.83 -6.97 7.54
C LYS A 57 10.64 -6.44 8.71
N THR A 58 10.09 -5.52 9.47
CA THR A 58 10.73 -4.90 10.65
C THR A 58 10.05 -5.33 11.94
N GLU A 59 10.82 -5.34 13.03
CA GLU A 59 10.34 -5.62 14.38
C GLU A 59 10.55 -4.37 15.25
N GLY A 60 9.52 -3.95 15.98
CA GLY A 60 9.65 -2.94 17.05
C GLY A 60 9.81 -1.47 16.62
N GLY A 61 9.35 -1.08 15.42
CA GLY A 61 9.38 0.32 14.95
C GLY A 61 8.05 0.81 14.37
N ASP A 62 8.03 2.06 13.89
CA ASP A 62 6.85 2.69 13.28
C ASP A 62 6.45 2.06 11.93
N LEU A 63 7.42 1.44 11.26
CA LEU A 63 7.23 0.68 10.03
C LEU A 63 7.14 -0.80 10.36
N ASP A 64 6.30 -1.52 9.62
CA ASP A 64 6.27 -2.99 9.62
C ASP A 64 7.02 -3.57 8.42
N TYR A 65 7.12 -2.80 7.33
CA TYR A 65 7.90 -3.14 6.14
C TYR A 65 8.72 -1.95 5.65
N GLN A 66 9.97 -2.22 5.28
CA GLN A 66 10.91 -1.23 4.74
C GLN A 66 11.74 -1.83 3.61
N SER A 67 12.67 -1.03 3.08
CA SER A 67 13.58 -1.44 1.99
C SER A 67 12.81 -1.99 0.77
N ILE A 68 11.53 -1.60 0.62
CA ILE A 68 10.70 -2.03 -0.50
C ILE A 68 11.23 -1.33 -1.75
N GLN A 69 11.64 -2.09 -2.75
CA GLN A 69 12.12 -1.57 -4.03
C GLN A 69 11.09 -1.81 -5.12
N LEU A 70 10.22 -0.82 -5.35
CA LEU A 70 9.15 -0.94 -6.33
C LEU A 70 9.57 -0.26 -7.63
N PRO A 71 9.63 -0.96 -8.78
CA PRO A 71 10.14 -0.40 -10.03
C PRO A 71 9.09 0.46 -10.76
N ILE A 72 8.46 1.38 -10.02
CA ILE A 72 7.47 2.34 -10.55
C ILE A 72 7.86 3.76 -10.13
N PRO A 73 7.60 4.78 -10.97
CA PRO A 73 7.78 6.18 -10.58
C PRO A 73 6.68 6.62 -9.61
N LYS A 74 6.87 7.72 -8.87
CA LYS A 74 5.85 8.27 -7.96
C LYS A 74 4.51 8.56 -8.65
N SER A 75 4.53 8.95 -9.92
CA SER A 75 3.31 9.18 -10.71
C SER A 75 2.45 7.92 -10.84
N ALA A 76 3.05 6.73 -10.88
CA ALA A 76 2.33 5.46 -11.04
C ALA A 76 1.52 5.04 -9.80
N LEU A 77 1.79 5.63 -8.63
CA LEU A 77 1.00 5.38 -7.42
C LEU A 77 -0.49 5.73 -7.62
N ARG A 78 -0.78 6.69 -8.50
CA ARG A 78 -2.15 7.14 -8.84
C ARG A 78 -2.39 7.30 -10.34
N GLY A 79 -1.46 6.81 -11.16
CA GLY A 79 -1.44 7.02 -12.60
C GLY A 79 -1.28 5.71 -13.36
N GLU A 80 -0.64 5.78 -14.51
CA GLU A 80 -0.31 4.59 -15.29
C GLU A 80 0.73 3.74 -14.56
N VAL A 81 0.43 2.45 -14.40
CA VAL A 81 1.32 1.49 -13.77
C VAL A 81 2.12 0.77 -14.86
N PRO A 82 3.46 0.70 -14.76
CA PRO A 82 4.28 -0.06 -15.71
C PRO A 82 3.87 -1.53 -15.84
N GLU A 83 4.17 -2.13 -16.99
CA GLU A 83 3.94 -3.56 -17.23
C GLU A 83 4.68 -4.44 -16.21
N GLY A 84 4.09 -5.58 -15.87
CA GLY A 84 4.66 -6.54 -14.91
C GLY A 84 4.41 -6.20 -13.44
N ILE A 85 3.75 -5.08 -13.15
CA ILE A 85 3.30 -4.73 -11.79
C ILE A 85 1.85 -5.15 -11.61
N GLU A 86 1.59 -5.97 -10.60
CA GLU A 86 0.23 -6.35 -10.23
C GLU A 86 -0.41 -5.25 -9.37
N TYR A 87 -1.59 -4.77 -9.77
CA TYR A 87 -2.37 -3.78 -9.03
C TYR A 87 -3.87 -4.03 -9.22
N ILE A 88 -4.68 -3.51 -8.28
CA ILE A 88 -6.14 -3.54 -8.37
C ILE A 88 -6.66 -2.13 -8.06
N ASP A 89 -7.42 -1.58 -9.00
CA ASP A 89 -8.14 -0.31 -8.82
C ASP A 89 -9.52 -0.56 -8.21
N HIS A 90 -9.89 0.29 -7.25
CA HIS A 90 -11.17 0.26 -6.55
C HIS A 90 -11.63 -1.15 -6.12
N PRO A 91 -10.83 -1.91 -5.34
CA PRO A 91 -11.21 -3.26 -4.94
C PRO A 91 -12.47 -3.22 -4.05
N GLN A 92 -13.58 -3.71 -4.60
CA GLN A 92 -14.93 -3.65 -4.00
C GLN A 92 -15.05 -4.43 -2.68
N ASN A 93 -14.19 -5.43 -2.47
CA ASN A 93 -14.25 -6.35 -1.34
C ASN A 93 -13.35 -5.93 -0.15
N ILE A 94 -12.73 -4.75 -0.21
CA ILE A 94 -11.80 -4.28 0.80
C ILE A 94 -12.36 -3.06 1.52
N GLN A 95 -12.79 -3.26 2.77
CA GLN A 95 -13.23 -2.19 3.67
C GLN A 95 -12.45 -2.30 4.97
N VAL A 96 -11.79 -1.21 5.36
CA VAL A 96 -10.94 -1.16 6.55
C VAL A 96 -11.54 -0.19 7.56
N PRO A 97 -11.84 -0.61 8.80
CA PRO A 97 -12.25 0.32 9.84
C PRO A 97 -11.22 1.42 10.07
N VAL A 98 -11.66 2.68 10.15
CA VAL A 98 -10.79 3.87 10.27
C VAL A 98 -9.82 3.75 11.46
N HIS A 99 -10.25 3.10 12.55
CA HIS A 99 -9.44 2.94 13.76
C HIS A 99 -8.24 1.99 13.59
N LEU A 100 -8.18 1.20 12.51
CA LEU A 100 -7.03 0.36 12.17
C LEU A 100 -5.93 1.11 11.41
N LEU A 101 -6.25 2.27 10.82
CA LEU A 101 -5.23 3.12 10.22
C LEU A 101 -4.44 3.79 11.34
N ARG A 102 -3.15 3.45 11.47
CA ARG A 102 -2.27 4.16 12.42
C ARG A 102 -2.12 5.61 11.96
N ARG A 103 -2.21 6.55 12.90
CA ARG A 103 -2.11 7.99 12.65
C ARG A 103 -0.73 8.39 12.17
#